data_AF-A0A371CM60-F1
#
_entry.id   AF-A0A371CM60-F1
#
_cell.length_a   1.000
_cell.length_b   1.000
_cell.length_c   1.000
_cell.angle_alpha   90.00
_cell.angle_beta   90.00
_cell.angle_gamma   90.00
#
_symmetry.space_group_name_H-M   'P 1'
#
loop_
_entity.id
_entity.type
_entity.pdbx_description
1 polymer ?
#
loop_
_entity_poly.entity_id
_entity_poly.type
_entity_poly.pdbx_seq_one_letter_code
_entity_poly.pdbx_strand_id
1 'polypeptide(L)'
;SCALVCRAWRSPAQRVLFHYVTLRDKDMLYSFRELLDASPELGPYVHALELRGYLHVPYSPAVLFPTVIGGRLVNLVEVHLIENLPTLPIHRFLPSLFASCISHIRSLSLYAVIFPSFADFARILHALPDLRELDCQSV
;
A
#
# COMPACT_ATOMS: atom_id res chain seq x y z
N SER A 1 -8.67 -19.86 -8.14
CA SER A 1 -8.83 -21.25 -8.60
C SER A 1 -7.66 -21.84 -9.38
N CYS A 2 -6.87 -21.09 -10.16
CA CYS A 2 -5.83 -21.68 -11.02
C CYS A 2 -4.62 -22.31 -10.28
N ALA A 3 -4.28 -21.83 -9.07
CA ALA A 3 -3.14 -22.35 -8.29
C ALA A 3 -3.35 -23.77 -7.70
N LEU A 4 -4.58 -24.30 -7.77
CA LEU A 4 -4.95 -25.62 -7.25
C LEU A 4 -5.00 -26.70 -8.33
N VAL A 5 -4.78 -26.36 -9.60
CA VAL A 5 -4.93 -27.27 -10.74
C VAL A 5 -3.73 -28.24 -10.86
N CYS A 6 -2.50 -27.75 -10.71
CA CYS A 6 -1.31 -28.61 -10.56
C CYS A 6 -0.13 -27.86 -9.92
N ARG A 7 0.82 -28.58 -9.31
CA ARG A 7 2.00 -27.99 -8.64
C ARG A 7 2.82 -27.06 -9.55
N ALA A 8 2.92 -27.36 -10.85
CA ALA A 8 3.63 -26.53 -11.83
C ALA A 8 2.99 -25.14 -12.02
N TRP A 9 1.69 -25.00 -11.79
CA TRP A 9 0.97 -23.73 -11.95
C TRP A 9 0.99 -22.89 -10.68
N ARG A 10 1.43 -23.45 -9.55
CA ARG A 10 1.41 -22.78 -8.25
C ARG A 10 2.28 -21.52 -8.25
N SER A 11 3.55 -21.62 -8.65
CA SER A 11 4.49 -20.48 -8.64
C SER A 11 4.11 -19.40 -9.67
N PRO A 12 3.82 -19.72 -10.95
CA PRO A 12 3.36 -18.71 -11.92
C PRO A 12 2.05 -18.03 -11.49
N ALA A 13 1.09 -18.78 -10.96
CA ALA A 13 -0.17 -18.22 -10.50
C ALA A 13 0.02 -17.33 -9.26
N GLN A 14 0.84 -17.73 -8.29
CA GLN A 14 1.15 -16.90 -7.12
C GLN A 14 1.80 -15.58 -7.55
N ARG A 15 2.75 -15.61 -8.48
CA ARG A 15 3.38 -14.39 -8.99
C ARG A 15 2.36 -13.40 -9.57
N VAL A 16 1.38 -13.89 -10.33
CA VAL A 16 0.32 -13.05 -10.91
C VAL A 16 -0.66 -12.57 -9.84
N LEU A 17 -1.08 -13.46 -8.93
CA LEU A 17 -2.06 -13.15 -7.90
C LEU A 17 -1.56 -12.15 -6.86
N PHE A 18 -0.29 -12.23 -6.49
CA PHE A 18 0.32 -11.35 -5.49
C PHE A 18 0.98 -10.11 -6.09
N HIS A 19 0.97 -9.94 -7.42
CA HIS A 19 1.54 -8.77 -8.07
C HIS A 19 0.90 -7.46 -7.58
N TYR A 20 -0.44 -7.45 -7.51
CA TYR A 20 -1.26 -6.35 -7.06
C TYR A 20 -2.14 -6.80 -5.89
N VAL A 21 -1.97 -6.18 -4.72
CA VAL A 21 -2.70 -6.55 -3.51
C VAL A 21 -3.58 -5.37 -3.06
N THR A 22 -4.87 -5.64 -2.82
CA THR A 22 -5.81 -4.66 -2.26
C THR A 22 -6.07 -4.95 -0.79
N LEU A 23 -5.88 -3.96 0.07
CA LEU A 23 -6.21 -4.00 1.50
C LEU A 23 -7.27 -2.95 1.81
N ARG A 24 -8.42 -3.40 2.34
CA ARG A 24 -9.61 -2.54 2.56
C ARG A 24 -9.80 -2.10 4.00
N ASP A 25 -9.19 -2.81 4.92
CA ASP A 25 -9.36 -2.58 6.34
C ASP A 25 -8.17 -3.14 7.12
N LYS A 26 -8.15 -2.82 8.41
CA LYS A 26 -7.12 -3.24 9.35
C LYS A 26 -7.00 -4.76 9.41
N ASP A 27 -8.12 -5.47 9.40
CA ASP A 27 -8.14 -6.91 9.61
C ASP A 27 -7.50 -7.62 8.42
N MET A 28 -7.79 -7.17 7.19
CA MET A 28 -7.10 -7.63 5.97
C MET A 28 -5.60 -7.38 6.01
N LEU A 29 -5.16 -6.23 6.53
CA LEU A 29 -3.73 -5.94 6.69
C LEU A 29 -3.06 -6.95 7.64
N TYR A 30 -3.69 -7.27 8.78
CA TYR A 30 -3.14 -8.26 9.71
C TYR A 30 -3.20 -9.68 9.16
N SER A 31 -4.29 -10.09 8.51
CA SER A 31 -4.37 -11.40 7.85
C SER A 31 -3.34 -11.52 6.72
N PHE A 32 -3.08 -10.44 5.98
CA PHE A 32 -2.04 -10.43 4.96
C PHE A 32 -0.64 -10.51 5.57
N ARG A 33 -0.40 -9.85 6.71
CA ARG A 33 0.82 -10.04 7.49
C ARG A 33 1.00 -11.50 7.91
N GLU A 34 -0.02 -12.14 8.46
CA GLU A 34 0.05 -13.55 8.87
C GLU A 34 0.37 -14.46 7.68
N LEU A 35 -0.19 -14.16 6.50
CA LEU A 35 0.14 -14.86 5.27
C LEU A 35 1.60 -14.68 4.85
N LEU A 36 2.13 -13.46 4.93
CA LEU A 36 3.55 -13.19 4.65
C LEU A 36 4.48 -13.84 5.69
N ASP A 37 4.04 -13.96 6.94
CA ASP A 37 4.80 -14.65 7.99
C ASP A 37 4.80 -16.17 7.77
N ALA A 38 3.70 -16.74 7.28
CA ALA A 38 3.61 -18.16 6.92
C ALA A 38 4.29 -18.51 5.59
N SER A 39 4.41 -17.55 4.66
CA SER A 39 5.00 -17.73 3.33
C SER A 39 5.79 -16.47 2.89
N PRO A 40 7.00 -16.26 3.45
CA PRO A 40 7.81 -15.08 3.16
C PRO A 40 8.19 -14.91 1.68
N GLU A 41 8.21 -16.00 0.91
CA GLU A 41 8.48 -16.01 -0.52
C GLU A 41 7.46 -15.23 -1.36
N LEU A 42 6.30 -14.90 -0.78
CA LEU A 42 5.27 -14.09 -1.44
C LEU A 42 5.61 -12.60 -1.44
N GLY A 43 6.37 -12.11 -0.45
CA GLY A 43 6.73 -10.70 -0.31
C GLY A 43 7.37 -10.10 -1.57
N PRO A 44 8.37 -10.75 -2.19
CA PRO A 44 8.98 -10.29 -3.44
C PRO A 44 8.05 -10.26 -4.65
N TYR A 45 6.90 -10.93 -4.62
CA TYR A 45 5.93 -10.88 -5.72
C TYR A 45 5.05 -9.63 -5.67
N VAL A 46 4.95 -8.95 -4.52
CA VAL A 46 4.12 -7.75 -4.37
C VAL A 46 4.84 -6.54 -4.95
N HIS A 47 4.28 -5.98 -6.02
CA HIS A 47 4.82 -4.80 -6.71
C HIS A 47 3.92 -3.59 -6.53
N ALA A 48 2.62 -3.81 -6.41
CA ALA A 48 1.62 -2.77 -6.24
C ALA A 48 0.72 -3.06 -5.02
N LEU A 49 0.51 -2.04 -4.19
CA LEU A 49 -0.35 -2.11 -3.01
C LEU A 49 -1.43 -1.04 -3.08
N GLU A 50 -2.68 -1.47 -3.06
CA GLU A 50 -3.83 -0.59 -3.01
C GLU A 50 -4.43 -0.58 -1.61
N LEU A 51 -4.48 0.60 -1.00
CA LEU A 51 -4.97 0.83 0.35
C LEU A 51 -6.27 1.62 0.25
N ARG A 52 -7.39 0.94 0.53
CA ARG A 52 -8.72 1.52 0.42
C ARG A 52 -9.30 1.89 1.77
N GLY A 53 -9.91 3.08 1.79
CA GLY A 53 -10.87 3.51 2.80
C GLY A 53 -10.28 3.98 4.12
N TYR A 54 -11.05 4.87 4.76
CA TYR A 54 -10.82 5.34 6.13
C TYR A 54 -9.45 5.97 6.35
N LEU A 55 -8.85 6.62 5.34
CA LEU A 55 -7.52 7.24 5.45
C LEU A 55 -7.47 8.34 6.54
N HIS A 56 -8.63 8.82 6.98
CA HIS A 56 -8.81 9.74 8.10
C HIS A 56 -8.61 9.12 9.49
N VAL A 57 -8.74 7.79 9.65
CA VAL A 57 -8.59 7.13 10.97
C VAL A 57 -7.15 6.65 11.21
N PRO A 58 -6.66 6.67 12.46
CA PRO A 58 -5.31 6.18 12.78
C PRO A 58 -5.13 4.68 12.55
N TYR A 59 -6.22 3.92 12.47
CA TYR A 59 -6.20 2.47 12.25
C TYR A 59 -6.36 2.07 10.79
N SER A 60 -6.24 3.02 9.86
CA SER A 60 -6.39 2.73 8.44
C SER A 60 -5.22 1.89 7.93
N PRO A 61 -5.43 1.07 6.89
CA PRO A 61 -4.35 0.31 6.26
C PRO A 61 -3.21 1.23 5.84
N ALA A 62 -3.50 2.43 5.32
CA ALA A 62 -2.49 3.36 4.87
C ALA A 62 -1.60 3.91 5.99
N VAL A 63 -2.14 4.08 7.20
CA VAL A 63 -1.36 4.50 8.37
C VAL A 63 -0.59 3.31 8.96
N LEU A 64 -1.17 2.12 8.98
CA LEU A 64 -0.58 0.99 9.68
C LEU A 64 0.42 0.18 8.84
N PHE A 65 0.26 0.13 7.51
CA PHE A 65 1.05 -0.78 6.67
C PHE A 65 2.57 -0.59 6.75
N PRO A 66 3.15 0.62 6.89
CA PRO A 66 4.60 0.77 6.91
C PRO A 66 5.20 0.04 8.11
N THR A 67 4.53 0.11 9.26
CA THR A 67 4.92 -0.60 10.49
C THR A 67 4.57 -2.09 10.44
N VAL A 68 3.41 -2.45 9.88
CA VAL A 68 2.89 -3.83 9.95
C VAL A 68 3.54 -4.74 8.91
N ILE A 69 3.79 -4.27 7.69
CA ILE A 69 4.33 -5.07 6.57
C ILE A 69 5.44 -4.39 5.76
N GLY A 70 5.82 -3.13 6.05
CA GLY A 70 6.76 -2.37 5.22
C GLY A 70 8.10 -3.09 4.96
N GLY A 71 8.68 -3.73 5.98
CA GLY A 71 9.94 -4.48 5.83
C GLY A 71 9.82 -5.82 5.08
N ARG A 72 8.62 -6.28 4.75
CA ARG A 72 8.38 -7.57 4.07
C ARG A 72 8.17 -7.43 2.55
N LEU A 73 7.88 -6.22 2.08
CA LEU A 73 7.53 -5.94 0.68
C LEU A 73 8.71 -5.30 -0.07
N VAL A 74 9.79 -6.05 -0.23
CA VAL A 74 11.06 -5.53 -0.76
C VAL A 74 11.01 -5.04 -2.21
N ASN A 75 10.03 -5.50 -2.99
CA ASN A 75 9.84 -5.12 -4.40
C ASN A 75 8.62 -4.22 -4.60
N LEU A 76 8.10 -3.60 -3.53
CA LEU A 76 6.98 -2.68 -3.64
C LEU A 76 7.43 -1.41 -4.35
N VAL A 77 6.80 -1.11 -5.50
CA VAL A 77 7.13 0.03 -6.34
C VAL A 77 5.95 1.00 -6.47
N GLU A 78 4.73 0.48 -6.36
CA GLU A 78 3.50 1.24 -6.62
C GLU A 78 2.60 1.23 -5.39
N VAL A 79 2.11 2.41 -4.99
CA VAL A 79 1.14 2.54 -3.90
C VAL A 79 -0.05 3.36 -4.38
N HIS A 80 -1.24 2.81 -4.21
CA HIS A 80 -2.49 3.47 -4.52
C HIS A 80 -3.26 3.74 -3.22
N LEU A 81 -3.53 5.01 -2.94
CA LEU A 81 -4.37 5.42 -1.82
C LEU A 81 -5.74 5.81 -2.37
N ILE A 82 -6.78 5.10 -1.94
CA ILE A 82 -8.16 5.34 -2.38
C ILE A 82 -9.01 5.63 -1.16
N GLU A 83 -9.59 6.82 -1.07
CA GLU A 83 -10.55 7.15 -0.03
C GLU A 83 -11.98 6.85 -0.51
N ASN A 84 -12.76 6.15 0.32
CA ASN A 84 -14.15 5.83 0.01
C ASN A 84 -15.11 6.89 0.58
N LEU A 85 -14.65 7.68 1.54
CA LEU A 85 -15.40 8.76 2.18
C LEU A 85 -14.68 10.10 1.95
N PRO A 86 -14.96 10.79 0.82
CA PRO A 86 -14.27 12.02 0.42
C PRO A 86 -14.69 13.25 1.24
N THR A 87 -15.08 13.07 2.51
CA THR A 87 -15.54 14.15 3.37
C THR A 87 -14.60 14.42 4.53
N LEU A 88 -13.61 13.55 4.77
CA LEU A 88 -12.71 13.64 5.91
C LEU A 88 -11.26 13.72 5.45
N PRO A 89 -10.47 14.66 6.03
CA PRO A 89 -9.07 14.81 5.66
C PRO A 89 -8.26 13.61 6.15
N ILE A 90 -7.23 13.24 5.39
CA ILE A 90 -6.34 12.14 5.74
C ILE A 90 -5.64 12.36 7.09
N HIS A 91 -5.28 11.25 7.72
CA HIS A 91 -4.62 11.28 9.01
C HIS A 91 -3.22 11.93 8.94
N ARG A 92 -2.99 12.93 9.79
CA ARG A 92 -1.78 13.78 9.83
C ARG A 92 -0.43 13.05 9.96
N PHE A 93 -0.42 11.77 10.32
CA PHE A 93 0.79 10.98 10.53
C PHE A 93 1.22 10.15 9.30
N LEU A 94 0.40 10.09 8.25
CA LEU A 94 0.76 9.42 7.00
C LEU A 94 2.15 9.83 6.48
N PRO A 95 2.51 11.12 6.39
CA PRO A 95 3.79 11.52 5.80
C PRO A 95 5.02 10.98 6.53
N SER A 96 4.98 10.93 7.86
CA SER A 96 6.10 10.42 8.67
C SER A 96 6.33 8.92 8.52
N LEU A 97 5.33 8.17 8.08
CA LEU A 97 5.38 6.70 8.02
C LEU A 97 5.97 6.19 6.70
N PHE A 98 5.86 6.98 5.63
CA PHE A 98 6.52 6.67 4.34
C PHE A 98 8.03 6.87 4.39
N ALA A 99 8.51 7.82 5.20
CA ALA A 99 9.91 8.22 5.24
C ALA A 99 10.88 7.10 5.72
N SER A 100 10.40 6.13 6.51
CA SER A 100 11.28 5.14 7.14
C SER A 100 11.30 3.77 6.46
N CYS A 101 10.27 3.41 5.70
CA CYS A 101 10.06 2.01 5.27
C CYS A 101 9.98 1.83 3.76
N ILE A 102 9.84 2.89 2.96
CA ILE A 102 9.41 2.76 1.57
C ILE A 102 9.98 3.87 0.66
N SER A 103 11.24 4.23 0.86
CA SER A 103 11.96 5.21 0.03
C SER A 103 12.04 4.83 -1.45
N HIS A 104 11.83 3.55 -1.78
CA HIS A 104 11.94 3.01 -3.13
C HIS A 104 10.65 3.07 -3.97
N ILE A 105 9.54 3.61 -3.44
CA ILE A 105 8.30 3.77 -4.21
C ILE A 105 8.57 4.70 -5.39
N ARG A 106 8.18 4.26 -6.59
CA ARG A 106 8.31 5.03 -7.83
C ARG A 106 6.99 5.58 -8.34
N SER A 107 5.88 4.94 -8.00
CA SER A 107 4.54 5.39 -8.41
C SER A 107 3.62 5.55 -7.21
N LEU A 108 3.01 6.72 -7.10
CA LEU A 108 2.00 7.03 -6.10
C LEU A 108 0.73 7.47 -6.83
N SER A 109 -0.37 6.79 -6.57
CA SER A 109 -1.69 7.22 -7.06
C SER A 109 -2.60 7.59 -5.90
N LEU A 110 -3.24 8.74 -6.00
CA LEU A 110 -4.15 9.29 -5.00
C LEU A 110 -5.53 9.45 -5.64
N TYR A 111 -6.53 8.74 -5.11
CA TYR A 111 -7.90 8.78 -5.60
C TYR A 111 -8.86 9.23 -4.51
N ALA A 112 -9.58 10.33 -4.76
CA ALA A 112 -10.57 10.93 -3.85
C ALA A 112 -10.02 11.33 -2.47
N VAL A 113 -8.71 11.62 -2.39
CA VAL A 113 -7.99 11.86 -1.14
C VAL A 113 -8.01 13.34 -0.76
N ILE A 114 -8.48 13.68 0.44
CA ILE A 114 -8.45 15.06 0.94
C ILE A 114 -7.28 15.28 1.90
N PHE A 115 -6.46 16.29 1.63
CA PHE A 115 -5.35 16.68 2.50
C PHE A 115 -5.79 17.76 3.51
N PRO A 116 -5.43 17.65 4.81
CA PRO A 116 -5.67 18.72 5.78
C PRO A 116 -4.95 20.02 5.42
N SER A 117 -3.77 19.91 4.80
CA SER A 117 -2.99 21.04 4.32
C SER A 117 -2.12 20.65 3.13
N PHE A 118 -1.76 21.62 2.30
CA PHE A 118 -0.77 21.43 1.24
C PHE A 118 0.60 20.98 1.80
N ALA A 119 0.93 21.40 3.03
CA ALA A 119 2.17 20.99 3.68
C ALA A 119 2.20 19.48 3.96
N ASP A 120 1.07 18.85 4.28
CA ASP A 120 1.01 17.40 4.49
C ASP A 120 1.22 16.64 3.18
N PHE A 121 0.62 17.11 2.09
CA PHE A 121 0.88 16.60 0.75
C PHE A 121 2.37 16.71 0.37
N ALA A 122 2.96 17.90 0.56
CA ALA A 122 4.38 18.13 0.28
C ALA A 122 5.31 17.23 1.11
N ARG A 123 4.97 16.94 2.37
CA ARG A 123 5.73 16.01 3.21
C ARG A 123 5.67 14.58 2.69
N ILE A 124 4.54 14.12 2.15
CA ILE A 124 4.45 12.78 1.54
C ILE A 124 5.37 12.70 0.32
N LEU A 125 5.30 13.69 -0.56
CA LEU A 125 6.18 13.73 -1.73
C LEU A 125 7.66 13.78 -1.33
N HIS A 126 7.99 14.55 -0.29
CA HIS A 126 9.35 14.64 0.22
C HIS A 126 9.85 13.33 0.86
N ALA A 127 8.94 12.52 1.43
CA ALA A 127 9.27 11.22 1.99
C ALA A 127 9.55 10.15 0.92
N LEU A 128 9.22 10.41 -0.35
CA LEU A 128 9.38 9.49 -1.48
C LEU A 128 10.37 10.08 -2.51
N PRO A 129 11.68 10.04 -2.22
CA PRO A 129 12.69 10.70 -3.07
C PRO A 129 12.81 10.08 -4.46
N ASP A 130 12.49 8.79 -4.61
CA ASP A 130 12.58 8.06 -5.88
C ASP A 130 11.28 8.11 -6.71
N LEU A 131 10.29 8.93 -6.30
CA LEU A 131 9.00 9.03 -6.98
C LEU A 131 9.18 9.58 -8.41
N ARG A 132 8.71 8.82 -9.39
CA ARG A 132 8.75 9.16 -10.82
C ARG A 132 7.37 9.49 -11.39
N GLU A 133 6.35 8.82 -10.86
CA GLU A 133 4.99 8.93 -11.33
C GLU A 133 4.07 9.31 -10.16
N LEU A 134 3.28 10.35 -10.38
CA LEU A 134 2.27 10.82 -9.44
C LEU A 134 0.96 10.97 -10.23
N ASP A 135 -0.03 10.16 -9.89
CA ASP A 135 -1.39 10.30 -10.41
C ASP A 135 -2.29 10.83 -9.28
N CYS A 136 -2.99 11.93 -9.56
CA CYS A 136 -3.91 12.55 -8.62
C CYS A 136 -5.28 12.68 -9.29
N GLN A 137 -6.26 11.94 -8.79
CA GLN A 137 -7.63 12.00 -9.26
C GLN A 137 -8.56 12.42 -8.13
N SER A 138 -9.24 13.56 -8.30
CA SER A 138 -10.14 14.13 -7.30
C SER A 138 -9.47 14.38 -5.93
N VAL A 139 -8.29 15.02 -5.95
CA VAL A 139 -7.46 15.35 -4.78
C VAL A 139 -7.57 16.83 -4.41
#